data_AF-A0A2S7D5S8-F1
#
_entry.id   AF-A0A2S7D5S8-F1
#
_cell.length_a   1.000
_cell.length_b   1.000
_cell.length_c   1.000
_cell.angle_alpha   90.00
_cell.angle_beta   90.00
_cell.angle_gamma   90.00
#
_symmetry.space_group_name_H-M   'P 1'
#
loop_
_entity.id
_entity.type
_entity.pdbx_description
1 polymer ?
#
loop_
_entity_poly.entity_id
_entity_poly.type
_entity_poly.pdbx_seq_one_letter_code
_entity_poly.pdbx_strand_id
1 'polypeptide(L)'
;MSAERSQITDQAKDAYRAGLSRIREGVISSHFMHRVSLNPDIRLYEQESYSASCLKIDTCTLTDKLIPILKAASTDYCRQRMETARARARKHFRAYGHSTADAVGPSEFITEAILDKEFSRNAARYNDKMALNLRLKQLIHERQPVEMVIPALPFKIQSPLKARGPLPDFAEVNFLLSLYEITKVVEGLYATQTPEEFPKIATFTVVSDGLRFHEAVNTSSAKVALYQSALAGWVRRLGLEAYIHIVDYRDLLCDHLSKEEQAAKTRLFEAAHARYSEKMWPLFDPDNFVDALEAAARVEPDPEQENPQGRFASLVKSLVFTVNYRTLQELDGLTDSVRANLYRELTSNIFHPCTATAPSHDMERLRRSMLHEVWEAAIYYIAEIKSDRDQHHDPILACLPGHLRWTIHRKHGQIAIATPPIQGMAVQAWAGSAAFRPAGRGKIRLCSLPVVYLEATGAIPIVSAEHTTDGGQALFYVDKALGITDMDDLLQALATSYSRLRFS
;
A
#
# COMPACT_ATOMS: atom_id res chain seq x y z
N MET A 1 49.64 5.14 21.70
CA MET A 1 49.49 4.86 20.26
C MET A 1 48.85 3.48 20.11
N SER A 2 47.78 3.41 19.30
CA SER A 2 47.18 2.19 18.75
C SER A 2 46.33 1.29 19.66
N ALA A 3 45.08 1.72 19.95
CA ALA A 3 43.95 0.80 20.16
C ALA A 3 42.57 1.47 19.94
N GLU A 4 42.47 2.49 19.06
CA GLU A 4 41.24 3.28 18.90
C GLU A 4 40.82 3.49 17.43
N ARG A 5 41.18 2.55 16.56
CA ARG A 5 40.77 2.55 15.14
C ARG A 5 40.28 1.16 14.73
N SER A 6 39.05 0.79 15.13
CA SER A 6 38.28 -0.24 14.40
C SER A 6 36.80 -0.33 14.77
N GLN A 7 36.17 0.73 15.29
CA GLN A 7 34.69 0.78 15.45
C GLN A 7 33.98 1.73 14.48
N ILE A 8 34.71 2.24 13.49
CA ILE A 8 34.16 2.96 12.33
C ILE A 8 34.29 2.04 11.10
N THR A 9 33.54 0.93 11.01
CA THR A 9 33.56 0.13 9.76
C THR A 9 32.29 -0.65 9.39
N ASP A 10 31.24 -0.74 10.22
CA ASP A 10 29.97 -1.37 9.76
C ASP A 10 28.75 -0.43 9.75
N GLN A 11 28.66 0.56 10.65
CA GLN A 11 27.52 1.50 10.63
C GLN A 11 27.51 2.44 9.40
N ALA A 12 28.68 2.75 8.83
CA ALA A 12 28.76 3.56 7.62
C ALA A 12 28.33 2.81 6.34
N LYS A 13 28.26 1.46 6.37
CA LYS A 13 27.75 0.66 5.24
C LYS A 13 26.22 0.64 5.18
N ASP A 14 25.55 0.93 6.30
CA ASP A 14 24.09 0.89 6.46
C ASP A 14 23.42 2.28 6.37
N ALA A 15 24.18 3.37 6.18
CA ALA A 15 23.59 4.67 5.87
C ALA A 15 22.71 4.57 4.60
N TYR A 16 21.60 5.32 4.56
CA TYR A 16 20.70 5.37 3.40
C TYR A 16 21.50 5.57 2.11
N ARG A 17 21.47 4.57 1.25
CA ARG A 17 21.91 4.70 -0.14
C ARG A 17 20.67 5.01 -0.95
N ALA A 18 20.78 6.01 -1.82
CA ALA A 18 19.76 6.31 -2.82
C ALA A 18 19.23 5.01 -3.45
N GLY A 19 17.90 4.88 -3.51
CA GLY A 19 17.24 3.67 -3.97
C GLY A 19 16.92 2.64 -2.87
N LEU A 20 16.52 1.46 -3.34
CA LEU A 20 16.13 0.29 -2.55
C LEU A 20 17.36 -0.33 -1.86
N SER A 21 17.23 -0.72 -0.58
CA SER A 21 18.32 -1.43 0.10
C SER A 21 18.55 -2.78 -0.59
N ARG A 22 19.79 -3.09 -0.98
CA ARG A 22 20.15 -4.44 -1.46
C ARG A 22 20.03 -5.50 -0.35
N ILE A 23 20.01 -5.08 0.91
CA ILE A 23 20.23 -5.95 2.08
C ILE A 23 18.91 -6.32 2.78
N ARG A 24 17.99 -5.35 2.98
CA ARG A 24 16.75 -5.56 3.76
C ARG A 24 15.54 -4.88 3.14
N GLU A 25 14.64 -5.68 2.57
CA GLU A 25 13.40 -5.25 1.95
C GLU A 25 12.24 -6.22 2.26
N GLY A 26 11.45 -5.90 3.28
CA GLY A 26 10.15 -6.55 3.49
C GLY A 26 9.12 -6.13 2.43
N VAL A 27 9.43 -6.28 1.14
CA VAL A 27 8.69 -5.71 0.01
C VAL A 27 7.52 -6.60 -0.42
N ILE A 28 7.52 -7.88 -0.06
CA ILE A 28 6.59 -8.83 -0.67
C ILE A 28 5.78 -9.55 0.40
N SER A 29 4.63 -8.98 0.76
CA SER A 29 3.68 -9.55 1.73
C SER A 29 2.38 -9.98 1.05
N SER A 30 2.40 -11.13 0.39
CA SER A 30 1.23 -11.73 -0.27
C SER A 30 1.05 -13.21 0.05
N HIS A 31 1.88 -13.77 0.93
CA HIS A 31 1.79 -15.15 1.42
C HIS A 31 0.41 -15.51 2.01
N PHE A 32 -0.37 -14.52 2.46
CA PHE A 32 -1.67 -14.80 3.04
C PHE A 32 -2.69 -15.26 1.98
N MET A 33 -2.65 -14.75 0.74
CA MET A 33 -3.62 -15.13 -0.30
C MET A 33 -3.54 -16.60 -0.66
N HIS A 34 -2.33 -17.17 -0.67
CA HIS A 34 -2.14 -18.61 -0.89
C HIS A 34 -2.85 -19.45 0.18
N ARG A 35 -2.78 -19.05 1.46
CA ARG A 35 -3.53 -19.74 2.53
C ARG A 35 -5.04 -19.57 2.38
N VAL A 36 -5.48 -18.38 2.00
CA VAL A 36 -6.91 -18.06 1.80
C VAL A 36 -7.48 -18.85 0.62
N SER A 37 -6.74 -18.96 -0.49
CA SER A 37 -7.19 -19.66 -1.71
C SER A 37 -7.24 -21.18 -1.55
N LEU A 38 -6.49 -21.75 -0.60
CA LEU A 38 -6.52 -23.18 -0.31
C LEU A 38 -7.67 -23.60 0.61
N ASN A 39 -8.39 -22.65 1.23
CA ASN A 39 -9.49 -22.97 2.11
C ASN A 39 -10.81 -23.08 1.30
N PRO A 40 -11.42 -24.28 1.18
CA PRO A 40 -12.64 -24.49 0.38
C PRO A 40 -13.89 -23.82 0.96
N ASP A 41 -13.85 -23.44 2.24
CA ASP A 41 -14.96 -22.77 2.94
C ASP A 41 -14.98 -21.27 2.66
N ILE A 42 -13.88 -20.69 2.16
CA ILE A 42 -13.79 -19.27 1.83
C ILE A 42 -14.26 -19.06 0.40
N ARG A 43 -15.49 -18.56 0.25
CA ARG A 43 -16.11 -18.31 -1.06
C ARG A 43 -16.58 -16.86 -1.18
N LEU A 44 -16.52 -16.37 -2.42
CA LEU A 44 -17.20 -15.15 -2.82
C LEU A 44 -18.71 -15.39 -2.80
N TYR A 45 -19.48 -14.33 -2.61
CA TYR A 45 -20.90 -14.33 -2.87
C TYR A 45 -21.18 -14.58 -4.34
N GLU A 46 -22.14 -15.45 -4.61
CA GLU A 46 -22.78 -15.50 -5.91
C GLU A 46 -23.51 -14.18 -6.19
N GLN A 47 -23.72 -13.85 -7.47
CA GLN A 47 -24.24 -12.54 -7.86
C GLN A 47 -25.59 -12.23 -7.22
N GLU A 48 -26.48 -13.22 -7.14
CA GLU A 48 -27.79 -13.09 -6.48
C GLU A 48 -27.63 -12.85 -4.98
N SER A 49 -26.78 -13.63 -4.30
CA SER A 49 -26.50 -13.47 -2.88
C SER A 49 -25.82 -12.13 -2.55
N TYR A 50 -24.91 -11.69 -3.41
CA TYR A 50 -24.26 -10.38 -3.29
C TYR A 50 -25.30 -9.28 -3.38
N SER A 51 -26.14 -9.30 -4.42
CA SER A 51 -27.18 -8.30 -4.65
C SER A 51 -28.20 -8.27 -3.53
N ALA A 52 -28.62 -9.44 -3.03
CA ALA A 52 -29.57 -9.56 -1.91
C ALA A 52 -28.98 -9.09 -0.57
N SER A 53 -27.66 -9.16 -0.40
CA SER A 53 -26.98 -8.73 0.83
C SER A 53 -26.57 -7.26 0.80
N CYS A 54 -26.71 -6.56 -0.33
CA CYS A 54 -26.28 -5.17 -0.46
C CYS A 54 -27.19 -4.21 0.31
N LEU A 55 -26.58 -3.30 1.07
CA LEU A 55 -27.22 -2.05 1.44
C LEU A 55 -26.78 -0.94 0.49
N LYS A 56 -27.66 0.05 0.29
CA LYS A 56 -27.42 1.17 -0.61
C LYS A 56 -27.19 2.44 0.19
N ILE A 57 -26.21 3.24 -0.24
CA ILE A 57 -25.98 4.60 0.27
C ILE A 57 -26.07 5.60 -0.88
N ASP A 58 -26.89 6.63 -0.72
CA ASP A 58 -26.97 7.74 -1.68
C ASP A 58 -25.85 8.77 -1.45
N THR A 59 -25.61 9.62 -2.45
CA THR A 59 -24.55 10.62 -2.39
C THR A 59 -24.74 11.65 -1.28
N CYS A 60 -25.96 12.04 -0.95
CA CYS A 60 -26.24 12.99 0.13
C CYS A 60 -25.92 12.35 1.49
N THR A 61 -26.42 11.15 1.77
CA THR A 61 -26.10 10.41 3.01
C THR A 61 -24.60 10.19 3.18
N LEU A 62 -23.91 9.84 2.08
CA LEU A 62 -22.46 9.67 2.08
C LEU A 62 -21.72 10.99 2.38
N THR A 63 -22.08 12.09 1.72
CA THR A 63 -21.42 13.39 1.86
C THR A 63 -21.76 14.10 3.16
N ASP A 64 -23.03 14.10 3.56
CA ASP A 64 -23.55 14.95 4.63
C ASP A 64 -23.56 14.25 6.00
N LYS A 65 -23.46 12.92 6.03
CA LYS A 65 -23.42 12.14 7.27
C LYS A 65 -22.13 11.34 7.43
N LEU A 66 -21.83 10.41 6.53
CA LEU A 66 -20.71 9.47 6.71
C LEU A 66 -19.34 10.17 6.69
N ILE A 67 -19.08 11.01 5.68
CA ILE A 67 -17.81 11.75 5.59
C ILE A 67 -17.56 12.64 6.82
N PRO A 68 -18.53 13.42 7.31
CA PRO A 68 -18.39 14.18 8.56
C PRO A 68 -18.01 13.32 9.76
N ILE A 69 -18.59 12.13 9.93
CA ILE A 69 -18.22 11.19 11.01
C ILE A 69 -16.74 10.80 10.91
N LEU A 70 -16.26 10.46 9.71
CA LEU A 70 -14.85 10.11 9.49
C LEU A 70 -13.91 11.28 9.78
N LYS A 71 -14.28 12.50 9.36
CA LYS A 71 -13.49 13.72 9.58
C LYS A 71 -13.45 14.12 11.06
N ALA A 72 -14.56 14.00 11.77
CA ALA A 72 -14.62 14.24 13.22
C ALA A 72 -13.68 13.28 13.97
N ALA A 73 -13.76 11.98 13.67
CA ALA A 73 -12.87 10.99 14.26
C ALA A 73 -11.39 11.24 13.92
N SER A 74 -11.09 11.69 12.70
CA SER A 74 -9.72 12.08 12.30
C SER A 74 -9.21 13.30 13.07
N THR A 75 -10.07 14.28 13.33
CA THR A 75 -9.73 15.48 14.09
C THR A 75 -9.40 15.14 15.54
N ASP A 76 -10.24 14.33 16.19
CA ASP A 76 -9.99 13.85 17.56
C ASP A 76 -8.71 13.02 17.65
N TYR A 77 -8.48 12.16 16.67
CA TYR A 77 -7.27 11.36 16.59
C TYR A 77 -6.01 12.23 16.44
N CYS A 78 -6.04 13.26 15.58
CA CYS A 78 -4.93 14.20 15.44
C CYS A 78 -4.61 14.89 16.77
N ARG A 79 -5.63 15.40 17.48
CA ARG A 79 -5.46 16.01 18.81
C ARG A 79 -4.77 15.06 19.79
N GLN A 80 -5.26 13.83 19.88
CA GLN A 80 -4.67 12.80 20.75
C GLN A 80 -3.21 12.47 20.37
N ARG A 81 -2.90 12.40 19.06
CA ARG A 81 -1.53 12.14 18.61
C ARG A 81 -0.58 13.29 18.93
N MET A 82 -1.02 14.54 18.78
CA MET A 82 -0.22 15.71 19.17
C MET A 82 0.13 15.69 20.66
N GLU A 83 -0.85 15.44 21.53
CA GLU A 83 -0.62 15.31 22.98
C GLU A 83 0.34 14.16 23.30
N THR A 84 0.15 13.00 22.66
CA THR A 84 1.02 11.83 22.84
C THR A 84 2.46 12.11 22.41
N ALA A 85 2.64 12.77 21.26
CA ALA A 85 3.96 13.12 20.73
C ALA A 85 4.69 14.10 21.66
N ARG A 86 4.00 15.14 22.16
CA ARG A 86 4.54 16.07 23.16
C ARG A 86 4.98 15.36 24.43
N ALA A 87 4.12 14.48 24.97
CA ALA A 87 4.43 13.72 26.17
C ALA A 87 5.66 12.80 25.98
N ARG A 88 5.76 12.10 24.84
CA ARG A 88 6.93 11.27 24.52
C ARG A 88 8.21 12.09 24.36
N ALA A 89 8.16 13.20 23.65
CA ALA A 89 9.35 14.02 23.43
C ALA A 89 9.91 14.57 24.74
N ARG A 90 9.02 15.07 25.62
CA ARG A 90 9.37 15.49 26.98
C ARG A 90 9.92 14.36 27.82
N LYS A 91 9.38 13.14 27.73
CA LYS A 91 9.93 11.96 28.39
C LYS A 91 11.33 11.61 27.85
N HIS A 92 11.58 11.83 26.57
CA HIS A 92 12.82 11.49 25.87
C HIS A 92 13.78 12.67 25.70
N PHE A 93 13.61 13.79 26.42
CA PHE A 93 14.36 15.02 26.21
C PHE A 93 15.89 14.83 26.18
N ARG A 94 16.42 13.97 27.06
CA ARG A 94 17.87 13.67 27.12
C ARG A 94 18.39 13.01 25.84
N ALA A 95 17.56 12.22 25.16
CA ALA A 95 17.94 11.59 23.91
C ALA A 95 18.14 12.61 22.77
N TYR A 96 17.58 13.81 22.91
CA TYR A 96 17.77 14.94 22.00
C TYR A 96 18.87 15.91 22.48
N GLY A 97 19.60 15.57 23.54
CA GLY A 97 20.68 16.41 24.09
C GLY A 97 20.20 17.55 25.01
N HIS A 98 18.93 17.57 25.40
CA HIS A 98 18.40 18.59 26.30
C HIS A 98 18.70 18.28 27.77
N SER A 99 18.92 19.33 28.57
CA SER A 99 19.15 19.23 30.03
C SER A 99 17.86 19.18 30.85
N THR A 100 16.75 19.68 30.31
CA THR A 100 15.41 19.65 30.94
C THR A 100 14.32 19.31 29.92
N ALA A 101 13.16 18.84 30.40
CA ALA A 101 12.03 18.51 29.54
C ALA A 101 11.38 19.74 28.88
N ASP A 102 11.55 20.92 29.47
CA ASP A 102 10.98 22.17 28.97
C ASP A 102 11.76 22.77 27.79
N ALA A 103 13.00 22.31 27.55
CA ALA A 103 13.80 22.70 26.40
C ALA A 103 13.38 21.99 25.08
N VAL A 104 12.46 21.03 25.15
CA VAL A 104 11.97 20.28 23.99
C VAL A 104 11.07 21.15 23.13
N GLY A 105 11.35 21.21 21.82
CA GLY A 105 10.64 22.03 20.84
C GLY A 105 9.83 21.24 19.80
N PRO A 106 9.37 21.89 18.72
CA PRO A 106 8.50 21.30 17.71
C PRO A 106 9.24 20.27 16.88
N SER A 107 10.54 20.45 16.67
CA SER A 107 11.35 19.48 15.93
C SER A 107 11.30 18.11 16.60
N GLU A 108 11.38 18.06 17.92
CA GLU A 108 11.31 16.84 18.72
C GLU A 108 9.87 16.31 18.78
N PHE A 109 8.88 17.18 18.94
CA PHE A 109 7.47 16.78 18.91
C PHE A 109 7.10 16.13 17.57
N ILE A 110 7.47 16.76 16.45
CA ILE A 110 7.23 16.27 15.09
C ILE A 110 8.00 14.98 14.86
N THR A 111 9.25 14.88 15.33
CA THR A 111 10.04 13.63 15.24
C THR A 111 9.32 12.48 15.95
N GLU A 112 8.87 12.69 17.20
CA GLU A 112 8.11 11.67 17.93
C GLU A 112 6.76 11.35 17.28
N ALA A 113 6.11 12.31 16.63
CA ALA A 113 4.88 12.08 15.90
C ALA A 113 5.11 11.24 14.64
N ILE A 114 6.10 11.57 13.81
CA ILE A 114 6.40 10.82 12.58
C ILE A 114 6.82 9.37 12.91
N LEU A 115 7.65 9.18 13.93
CA LEU A 115 8.14 7.87 14.37
C LEU A 115 7.14 7.10 15.25
N ASP A 116 5.96 7.66 15.44
CA ASP A 116 4.89 7.05 16.20
C ASP A 116 4.45 5.74 15.59
N LYS A 117 4.33 4.69 16.41
CA LYS A 117 3.80 3.41 15.95
C LYS A 117 2.43 3.54 15.32
N GLU A 118 1.63 4.56 15.62
CA GLU A 118 0.30 4.78 15.01
C GLU A 118 0.36 5.35 13.58
N PHE A 119 1.51 5.88 13.15
CA PHE A 119 1.73 6.35 11.77
C PHE A 119 2.74 5.48 11.03
N SER A 120 3.85 5.11 11.69
CA SER A 120 4.96 4.45 11.07
C SER A 120 5.25 3.05 11.65
N ARG A 121 5.73 2.16 10.80
CA ARG A 121 5.98 0.75 11.13
C ARG A 121 7.43 0.54 11.52
N ASN A 122 7.69 0.23 12.79
CA ASN A 122 9.05 -0.03 13.30
C ASN A 122 10.05 1.10 12.99
N ALA A 123 9.59 2.34 12.98
CA ALA A 123 10.36 3.45 12.42
C ALA A 123 11.72 3.63 13.09
N ALA A 124 11.81 3.45 14.41
CA ALA A 124 13.07 3.52 15.17
C ALA A 124 14.14 2.50 14.72
N ARG A 125 13.76 1.40 14.04
CA ARG A 125 14.71 0.41 13.49
C ARG A 125 15.25 0.82 12.11
N TYR A 126 14.50 1.62 11.37
CA TYR A 126 14.79 1.93 9.95
C TYR A 126 15.14 3.38 9.71
N ASN A 127 14.95 4.26 10.70
CA ASN A 127 15.21 5.69 10.58
C ASN A 127 16.06 6.15 11.77
N ASP A 128 17.11 6.92 11.46
CA ASP A 128 17.87 7.61 12.48
C ASP A 128 17.03 8.78 13.03
N LYS A 129 16.62 8.62 14.28
CA LYS A 129 15.82 9.59 15.02
C LYS A 129 16.51 10.95 15.12
N MET A 130 17.82 10.98 15.35
CA MET A 130 18.56 12.23 15.50
C MET A 130 18.73 12.92 14.15
N ALA A 131 19.03 12.18 13.09
CA ALA A 131 19.12 12.75 11.75
C ALA A 131 17.79 13.36 11.29
N LEU A 132 16.67 12.67 11.53
CA LEU A 132 15.34 13.20 11.25
C LEU A 132 15.06 14.48 12.05
N ASN A 133 15.37 14.48 13.35
CA ASN A 133 15.20 15.65 14.20
C ASN A 133 16.02 16.86 13.72
N LEU A 134 17.30 16.64 13.39
CA LEU A 134 18.17 17.70 12.88
C LEU A 134 17.62 18.33 11.59
N ARG A 135 17.15 17.48 10.67
CA ARG A 135 16.52 17.93 9.42
C ARG A 135 15.26 18.76 9.69
N LEU A 136 14.38 18.28 10.57
CA LEU A 136 13.17 19.01 10.96
C LEU A 136 13.51 20.34 11.64
N LYS A 137 14.52 20.35 12.51
CA LYS A 137 15.01 21.56 13.17
C LYS A 137 15.51 22.59 12.15
N GLN A 138 16.21 22.15 11.12
CA GLN A 138 16.64 23.02 10.01
C GLN A 138 15.44 23.58 9.24
N LEU A 139 14.49 22.74 8.81
CA LEU A 139 13.27 23.18 8.11
C LEU A 139 12.49 24.22 8.92
N ILE A 140 12.30 23.98 10.22
CA ILE A 140 11.62 24.91 11.13
C ILE A 140 12.40 26.22 11.25
N HIS A 141 13.73 26.16 11.39
CA HIS A 141 14.57 27.35 11.51
C HIS A 141 14.51 28.22 10.24
N GLU A 142 14.53 27.58 9.07
CA GLU A 142 14.43 28.20 7.74
C GLU A 142 12.99 28.57 7.35
N ARG A 143 12.02 28.27 8.22
CA ARG A 143 10.58 28.44 7.97
C ARG A 143 10.11 27.79 6.67
N GLN A 144 10.63 26.60 6.35
CA GLN A 144 10.23 25.81 5.21
C GLN A 144 9.11 24.83 5.57
N PRO A 145 8.22 24.50 4.62
CA PRO A 145 7.23 23.45 4.83
C PRO A 145 7.89 22.08 5.01
N VAL A 146 7.26 21.23 5.80
CA VAL A 146 7.55 19.80 5.94
C VAL A 146 6.79 19.04 4.85
N GLU A 147 7.41 18.95 3.69
CA GLU A 147 6.86 18.23 2.55
C GLU A 147 7.18 16.73 2.65
N MET A 148 6.20 15.87 2.36
CA MET A 148 6.31 14.41 2.44
C MET A 148 5.95 13.77 1.11
N VAL A 149 6.57 12.63 0.79
CA VAL A 149 6.30 11.92 -0.46
C VAL A 149 6.21 10.40 -0.26
N ILE A 150 5.21 9.76 -0.85
CA ILE A 150 5.02 8.30 -0.82
C ILE A 150 4.61 7.76 -2.20
N PRO A 151 5.30 6.74 -2.76
CA PRO A 151 4.75 5.96 -3.86
C PRO A 151 3.70 5.01 -3.33
N ALA A 152 2.47 5.15 -3.81
CA ALA A 152 1.33 4.36 -3.40
C ALA A 152 0.17 4.57 -4.39
N LEU A 153 -0.89 3.78 -4.22
CA LEU A 153 -2.12 3.90 -5.00
C LEU A 153 -1.88 3.75 -6.52
N PRO A 154 -1.30 2.64 -7.00
CA PRO A 154 -1.07 2.43 -8.43
C PRO A 154 -2.37 2.29 -9.22
N PHE A 155 -3.21 1.34 -8.81
CA PHE A 155 -4.53 1.02 -9.36
C PHE A 155 -5.15 -0.04 -8.44
N LYS A 156 -6.48 -0.19 -8.47
CA LYS A 156 -7.16 -1.28 -7.76
C LYS A 156 -6.79 -2.62 -8.41
N ILE A 157 -6.27 -3.57 -7.63
CA ILE A 157 -5.87 -4.89 -8.14
C ILE A 157 -7.10 -5.61 -8.69
N GLN A 158 -7.03 -6.03 -9.95
CA GLN A 158 -8.16 -6.66 -10.67
C GLN A 158 -8.35 -8.15 -10.35
N SER A 159 -7.79 -8.63 -9.24
CA SER A 159 -8.03 -10.01 -8.78
C SER A 159 -9.40 -10.08 -8.13
N PRO A 160 -10.31 -10.95 -8.60
CA PRO A 160 -11.66 -11.07 -8.04
C PRO A 160 -11.65 -11.56 -6.58
N LEU A 161 -10.54 -12.13 -6.11
CA LEU A 161 -10.38 -12.54 -4.71
C LEU A 161 -10.04 -11.36 -3.78
N LYS A 162 -9.51 -10.27 -4.33
CA LYS A 162 -9.02 -9.13 -3.56
C LYS A 162 -10.00 -7.95 -3.55
N ALA A 163 -10.61 -7.63 -4.69
CA ALA A 163 -11.50 -6.48 -4.83
C ALA A 163 -12.65 -6.77 -5.81
N ARG A 164 -13.80 -6.10 -5.62
CA ARG A 164 -14.88 -6.04 -6.63
C ARG A 164 -14.75 -4.72 -7.38
N GLY A 165 -14.20 -4.76 -8.59
CA GLY A 165 -14.15 -3.62 -9.49
C GLY A 165 -12.83 -2.81 -9.45
N PRO A 166 -12.67 -1.88 -10.40
CA PRO A 166 -11.39 -1.22 -10.66
C PRO A 166 -11.21 0.13 -9.95
N LEU A 167 -12.24 0.65 -9.27
CA LEU A 167 -12.22 2.01 -8.72
C LEU A 167 -11.67 2.03 -7.27
N PRO A 168 -11.25 3.19 -6.77
CA PRO A 168 -10.98 3.36 -5.34
C PRO A 168 -12.25 3.17 -4.51
N ASP A 169 -12.12 2.48 -3.38
CA ASP A 169 -13.17 2.32 -2.38
C ASP A 169 -12.73 2.99 -1.06
N PHE A 170 -13.43 2.73 0.04
CA PHE A 170 -13.08 3.34 1.33
C PHE A 170 -11.73 2.87 1.89
N ALA A 171 -11.11 1.83 1.35
CA ALA A 171 -9.76 1.45 1.71
C ALA A 171 -8.78 2.55 1.29
N GLU A 172 -8.94 3.09 0.09
CA GLU A 172 -8.18 4.25 -0.39
C GLU A 172 -8.55 5.52 0.37
N VAL A 173 -9.84 5.76 0.66
CA VAL A 173 -10.27 6.88 1.51
C VAL A 173 -9.59 6.82 2.88
N ASN A 174 -9.55 5.63 3.49
CA ASN A 174 -8.91 5.40 4.78
C ASN A 174 -7.41 5.71 4.75
N PHE A 175 -6.73 5.32 3.66
CA PHE A 175 -5.32 5.61 3.43
C PHE A 175 -5.06 7.11 3.25
N LEU A 176 -5.87 7.80 2.42
CA LEU A 176 -5.78 9.24 2.22
C LEU A 176 -6.01 10.01 3.54
N LEU A 177 -6.99 9.60 4.34
CA LEU A 177 -7.21 10.16 5.68
C LEU A 177 -6.01 9.93 6.60
N SER A 178 -5.33 8.78 6.53
CA SER A 178 -4.11 8.55 7.30
C SER A 178 -2.96 9.47 6.91
N LEU A 179 -2.79 9.77 5.62
CA LEU A 179 -1.80 10.76 5.17
C LEU A 179 -2.18 12.17 5.66
N TYR A 180 -3.46 12.53 5.56
CA TYR A 180 -3.97 13.79 6.06
C TYR A 180 -3.75 13.93 7.58
N GLU A 181 -4.03 12.89 8.36
CA GLU A 181 -3.81 12.89 9.81
C GLU A 181 -2.34 13.15 10.17
N ILE A 182 -1.39 12.57 9.42
CA ILE A 182 0.03 12.86 9.57
C ILE A 182 0.29 14.36 9.31
N THR A 183 -0.17 14.90 8.17
CA THR A 183 0.03 16.32 7.83
C THR A 183 -0.54 17.25 8.90
N LYS A 184 -1.74 16.96 9.42
CA LYS A 184 -2.40 17.76 10.44
C LYS A 184 -1.71 17.72 11.79
N VAL A 185 -1.20 16.56 12.19
CA VAL A 185 -0.41 16.46 13.43
C VAL A 185 0.88 17.26 13.31
N VAL A 186 1.58 17.19 12.17
CA VAL A 186 2.79 17.98 11.94
C VAL A 186 2.48 19.48 11.96
N GLU A 187 1.46 19.92 11.22
CA GLU A 187 1.00 21.31 11.16
C GLU A 187 0.64 21.84 12.55
N GLY A 188 -0.16 21.10 13.32
CA GLY A 188 -0.59 21.50 14.66
C GLY A 188 0.53 21.51 15.70
N LEU A 189 1.57 20.67 15.55
CA LEU A 189 2.76 20.70 16.41
C LEU A 189 3.67 21.88 16.05
N TYR A 190 3.79 22.21 14.77
CA TYR A 190 4.56 23.36 14.29
C TYR A 190 3.91 24.69 14.72
N ALA A 191 2.61 24.86 14.48
CA ALA A 191 1.87 26.11 14.69
C ALA A 191 1.95 26.66 16.13
N THR A 192 2.26 25.80 17.11
CA THR A 192 2.43 26.25 18.50
C THR A 192 3.63 27.17 18.77
N GLN A 193 4.56 27.33 17.81
CA GLN A 193 5.74 28.21 17.96
C GLN A 193 5.80 29.42 17.03
N THR A 194 4.97 29.47 16.00
CA THR A 194 4.87 30.60 15.06
C THR A 194 3.41 31.03 14.97
N PRO A 195 2.96 31.94 15.84
CA PRO A 195 1.58 32.43 15.86
C PRO A 195 1.22 33.39 14.72
N GLU A 196 2.20 33.85 13.93
CA GLU A 196 1.93 34.62 12.71
C GLU A 196 1.41 33.71 11.59
N GLU A 197 0.61 34.28 10.66
CA GLU A 197 -0.02 33.64 9.50
C GLU A 197 1.00 32.97 8.57
N PHE A 198 1.59 31.86 9.00
CA PHE A 198 2.45 31.06 8.16
C PHE A 198 1.59 30.15 7.29
N PRO A 199 1.74 30.17 5.96
CA PRO A 199 0.98 29.30 5.07
C PRO A 199 1.24 27.83 5.40
N LYS A 200 0.27 26.98 5.06
CA LYS A 200 0.25 25.52 5.24
C LYS A 200 1.65 24.90 5.28
N ILE A 201 1.97 24.28 6.42
CA ILE A 201 3.34 23.87 6.73
C ILE A 201 3.59 22.40 6.40
N ALA A 202 2.57 21.58 6.11
CA ALA A 202 2.78 20.18 5.82
C ALA A 202 1.87 19.68 4.70
N THR A 203 2.45 19.00 3.73
CA THR A 203 1.76 18.41 2.58
C THR A 203 2.28 17.00 2.33
N PHE A 204 1.47 16.21 1.62
CA PHE A 204 1.80 14.86 1.20
C PHE A 204 1.60 14.71 -0.31
N THR A 205 2.68 14.40 -1.02
CA THR A 205 2.64 14.03 -2.44
C THR A 205 2.59 12.51 -2.55
N VAL A 206 1.47 11.99 -3.04
CA VAL A 206 1.31 10.59 -3.41
C VAL A 206 1.75 10.43 -4.86
N VAL A 207 2.84 9.70 -5.07
CA VAL A 207 3.35 9.37 -6.40
C VAL A 207 2.69 8.07 -6.84
N SER A 208 1.62 8.15 -7.62
CA SER A 208 0.93 6.99 -8.15
C SER A 208 1.83 6.29 -9.16
N ASP A 209 2.24 5.06 -8.87
CA ASP A 209 3.09 4.23 -9.72
C ASP A 209 2.27 3.27 -10.61
N GLY A 210 1.02 3.65 -10.90
CA GLY A 210 0.11 2.86 -11.72
C GLY A 210 0.64 2.68 -13.14
N LEU A 211 0.97 3.79 -13.81
CA LEU A 211 1.50 3.72 -15.17
C LEU A 211 2.90 3.08 -15.21
N ARG A 212 3.63 3.07 -14.12
CA ARG A 212 4.92 2.39 -14.05
C ARG A 212 4.78 0.87 -14.22
N PHE A 213 3.77 0.26 -13.60
CA PHE A 213 3.64 -1.21 -13.54
C PHE A 213 2.46 -1.79 -14.31
N HIS A 214 1.64 -0.97 -14.99
CA HIS A 214 0.40 -1.42 -15.62
C HIS A 214 0.62 -2.53 -16.64
N GLU A 215 1.71 -2.47 -17.42
CA GLU A 215 2.04 -3.47 -18.44
C GLU A 215 2.34 -4.83 -17.83
N ALA A 216 3.16 -4.85 -16.76
CA ALA A 216 3.53 -6.07 -16.05
C ALA A 216 2.33 -6.83 -15.47
N VAL A 217 1.24 -6.11 -15.14
CA VAL A 217 0.05 -6.73 -14.55
C VAL A 217 -1.17 -6.72 -15.48
N ASN A 218 -0.96 -6.45 -16.77
CA ASN A 218 -2.01 -6.44 -17.80
C ASN A 218 -3.20 -5.52 -17.47
N THR A 219 -2.90 -4.35 -16.90
CA THR A 219 -3.87 -3.28 -16.67
C THR A 219 -3.71 -2.23 -17.76
N SER A 220 -4.81 -1.76 -18.35
CA SER A 220 -4.75 -0.71 -19.37
C SER A 220 -4.47 0.65 -18.74
N SER A 221 -3.75 1.52 -19.47
CA SER A 221 -3.53 2.91 -19.06
C SER A 221 -4.84 3.66 -18.80
N ALA A 222 -5.89 3.37 -19.58
CA ALA A 222 -7.23 3.93 -19.37
C ALA A 222 -7.82 3.57 -17.99
N LYS A 223 -7.63 2.33 -17.52
CA LYS A 223 -8.07 1.92 -16.17
C LYS A 223 -7.26 2.62 -15.08
N VAL A 224 -5.95 2.80 -15.29
CA VAL A 224 -5.09 3.56 -14.36
C VAL A 224 -5.55 5.02 -14.29
N ALA A 225 -5.76 5.68 -15.42
CA ALA A 225 -6.24 7.05 -15.49
C ALA A 225 -7.62 7.22 -14.83
N LEU A 226 -8.53 6.26 -15.03
CA LEU A 226 -9.83 6.24 -14.38
C LEU A 226 -9.70 6.13 -12.85
N TYR A 227 -8.83 5.24 -12.37
CA TYR A 227 -8.55 5.09 -10.93
C TYR A 227 -7.96 6.38 -10.32
N GLN A 228 -6.95 6.98 -10.97
CA GLN A 228 -6.33 8.24 -10.54
C GLN A 228 -7.32 9.41 -10.52
N SER A 229 -8.18 9.52 -11.54
CA SER A 229 -9.24 10.53 -11.59
C SER A 229 -10.25 10.35 -10.45
N ALA A 230 -10.65 9.11 -10.15
CA ALA A 230 -11.52 8.80 -9.03
C ALA A 230 -10.86 9.09 -7.67
N LEU A 231 -9.55 8.85 -7.52
CA LEU A 231 -8.81 9.26 -6.32
C LEU A 231 -8.81 10.78 -6.14
N ALA A 232 -8.57 11.55 -7.20
CA ALA A 232 -8.66 13.00 -7.16
C ALA A 232 -10.08 13.47 -6.79
N GLY A 233 -11.12 12.77 -7.27
CA GLY A 233 -12.49 12.96 -6.84
C GLY A 233 -12.69 12.76 -5.34
N TRP A 234 -12.12 11.69 -4.76
CA TRP A 234 -12.15 11.44 -3.32
C TRP A 234 -11.39 12.50 -2.51
N VAL A 235 -10.21 12.93 -2.96
CA VAL A 235 -9.46 14.03 -2.32
C VAL A 235 -10.33 15.29 -2.25
N ARG A 236 -11.02 15.65 -3.34
CA ARG A 236 -11.95 16.78 -3.36
C ARG A 236 -13.14 16.59 -2.44
N ARG A 237 -13.80 15.43 -2.50
CA ARG A 237 -14.99 15.13 -1.69
C ARG A 237 -14.69 15.17 -0.18
N LEU A 238 -13.47 14.79 0.22
CA LEU A 238 -13.02 14.85 1.62
C LEU A 238 -12.53 16.26 2.03
N GLY A 239 -12.29 17.16 1.08
CA GLY A 239 -11.72 18.49 1.30
C GLY A 239 -10.23 18.44 1.67
N LEU A 240 -9.45 17.61 0.98
CA LEU A 240 -8.04 17.32 1.27
C LEU A 240 -7.07 17.91 0.25
N GLU A 241 -7.53 18.66 -0.75
CA GLU A 241 -6.72 19.22 -1.85
C GLU A 241 -5.57 20.10 -1.36
N ALA A 242 -5.76 20.70 -0.19
CA ALA A 242 -4.78 21.52 0.51
C ALA A 242 -3.60 20.73 1.10
N TYR A 243 -3.76 19.43 1.31
CA TYR A 243 -2.85 18.59 2.09
C TYR A 243 -2.31 17.42 1.27
N ILE A 244 -3.09 16.91 0.32
CA ILE A 244 -2.76 15.71 -0.44
C ILE A 244 -2.74 16.04 -1.93
N HIS A 245 -1.60 15.79 -2.55
CA HIS A 245 -1.41 15.87 -3.99
C HIS A 245 -1.20 14.47 -4.54
N ILE A 246 -1.80 14.17 -5.69
CA ILE A 246 -1.59 12.89 -6.38
C ILE A 246 -0.97 13.23 -7.73
N VAL A 247 0.21 12.67 -7.99
CA VAL A 247 0.96 12.86 -9.24
C VAL A 247 1.27 11.48 -9.82
N ASP A 248 1.28 11.34 -11.14
CA ASP A 248 1.74 10.11 -11.77
C ASP A 248 3.27 10.02 -11.72
N TYR A 249 3.80 8.82 -11.47
CA TYR A 249 5.23 8.58 -11.41
C TYR A 249 5.94 8.90 -12.72
N ARG A 250 5.39 8.49 -13.88
CA ARG A 250 6.03 8.70 -15.18
C ARG A 250 6.03 10.18 -15.54
N ASP A 251 4.93 10.89 -15.28
CA ASP A 251 4.83 12.34 -15.50
C ASP A 251 5.84 13.08 -14.62
N LEU A 252 5.91 12.75 -13.33
CA LEU A 252 6.87 13.34 -12.40
C LEU A 252 8.32 13.21 -12.90
N LEU A 253 8.71 12.01 -13.36
CA LEU A 253 10.06 11.79 -13.89
C LEU A 253 10.30 12.54 -15.19
N CYS A 254 9.31 12.53 -16.10
CA CYS A 254 9.41 13.20 -17.40
C CYS A 254 9.64 14.70 -17.24
N ASP A 255 8.95 15.32 -16.29
CA ASP A 255 8.97 16.76 -16.07
C ASP A 255 10.24 17.25 -15.33
N HIS A 256 10.87 16.41 -14.50
CA HIS A 256 11.92 16.85 -13.58
C HIS A 256 13.29 16.20 -13.81
N LEU A 257 13.35 14.97 -14.31
CA LEU A 257 14.65 14.34 -14.60
C LEU A 257 15.22 14.87 -15.90
N SER A 258 16.54 15.02 -15.95
CA SER A 258 17.23 15.32 -17.20
C SER A 258 17.07 14.19 -18.22
N LYS A 259 17.19 14.51 -19.51
CA LYS A 259 17.17 13.48 -20.58
C LYS A 259 18.24 12.41 -20.38
N GLU A 260 19.37 12.77 -19.79
CA GLU A 260 20.45 11.83 -19.49
C GLU A 260 20.05 10.84 -18.40
N GLU A 261 19.44 11.31 -17.31
CA GLU A 261 18.93 10.46 -16.21
C GLU A 261 17.79 9.54 -16.67
N GLN A 262 16.89 10.07 -17.52
CA GLN A 262 15.83 9.27 -18.14
C GLN A 262 16.43 8.16 -19.03
N ALA A 263 17.38 8.51 -19.91
CA ALA A 263 18.05 7.53 -20.75
C ALA A 263 18.87 6.52 -19.93
N ALA A 264 19.46 6.94 -18.81
CA ALA A 264 20.15 6.04 -17.88
C ALA A 264 19.18 5.05 -17.23
N LYS A 265 17.98 5.50 -16.80
CA LYS A 265 16.92 4.61 -16.30
C LYS A 265 16.56 3.55 -17.32
N THR A 266 16.31 3.94 -18.58
CA THR A 266 15.97 3.01 -19.67
C THR A 266 17.06 1.96 -19.88
N ARG A 267 18.34 2.37 -19.96
CA ARG A 267 19.46 1.42 -20.10
C ARG A 267 19.55 0.45 -18.91
N LEU A 268 19.34 0.93 -17.68
CA LEU A 268 19.33 0.08 -16.49
C LEU A 268 18.17 -0.91 -16.50
N PHE A 269 16.98 -0.49 -16.95
CA PHE A 269 15.83 -1.37 -17.14
C PHE A 269 16.14 -2.47 -18.16
N GLU A 270 16.59 -2.11 -19.37
CA GLU A 270 16.89 -3.05 -20.45
C GLU A 270 17.96 -4.06 -20.02
N ALA A 271 19.03 -3.60 -19.38
CA ALA A 271 20.09 -4.47 -18.87
C ALA A 271 19.59 -5.41 -17.77
N ALA A 272 18.76 -4.93 -16.84
CA ALA A 272 18.17 -5.76 -15.79
C ALA A 272 17.19 -6.78 -16.37
N HIS A 273 16.33 -6.36 -17.30
CA HIS A 273 15.38 -7.22 -17.99
C HIS A 273 16.10 -8.34 -18.73
N ALA A 274 17.08 -8.01 -19.59
CA ALA A 274 17.86 -9.00 -20.33
C ALA A 274 18.55 -10.01 -19.39
N ARG A 275 19.17 -9.53 -18.31
CA ARG A 275 19.85 -10.38 -17.33
C ARG A 275 18.89 -11.32 -16.59
N TYR A 276 17.72 -10.84 -16.19
CA TYR A 276 16.71 -11.69 -15.54
C TYR A 276 16.08 -12.67 -16.55
N SER A 277 15.78 -12.24 -17.77
CA SER A 277 15.28 -13.13 -18.83
C SER A 277 16.25 -14.28 -19.10
N GLU A 278 17.54 -13.99 -19.28
CA GLU A 278 18.59 -15.00 -19.53
C GLU A 278 18.66 -16.05 -18.41
N LYS A 279 18.47 -15.64 -17.14
CA LYS A 279 18.60 -16.53 -15.98
C LYS A 279 17.30 -17.25 -15.62
N MET A 280 16.15 -16.61 -15.79
CA MET A 280 14.88 -17.11 -15.29
C MET A 280 14.16 -17.99 -16.32
N TRP A 281 14.13 -17.61 -17.60
CA TRP A 281 13.41 -18.41 -18.61
C TRP A 281 13.89 -19.87 -18.75
N PRO A 282 15.19 -20.18 -18.70
CA PRO A 282 15.65 -21.57 -18.74
C PRO A 282 15.18 -22.43 -17.57
N LEU A 283 14.72 -21.81 -16.48
CA LEU A 283 14.22 -22.50 -15.29
C LEU A 283 12.71 -22.61 -15.26
N PHE A 284 11.99 -21.96 -16.17
CA PHE A 284 10.53 -21.98 -16.18
C PHE A 284 10.03 -23.37 -16.56
N ASP A 285 9.50 -24.08 -15.57
CA ASP A 285 8.83 -25.35 -15.74
C ASP A 285 7.43 -25.25 -15.08
N PRO A 286 6.36 -25.09 -15.87
CA PRO A 286 5.03 -24.96 -15.29
C PRO A 286 4.51 -26.29 -14.71
N ASP A 287 5.08 -27.45 -15.09
CA ASP A 287 4.70 -28.77 -14.59
C ASP A 287 5.37 -29.11 -13.26
N ASN A 288 6.54 -28.53 -13.01
CA ASN A 288 7.25 -28.61 -11.74
C ASN A 288 7.59 -27.23 -11.17
N PHE A 289 6.54 -26.41 -10.99
CA PHE A 289 6.73 -24.99 -10.70
C PHE A 289 7.33 -24.70 -9.32
N VAL A 290 7.14 -25.59 -8.34
CA VAL A 290 7.77 -25.45 -7.02
C VAL A 290 9.29 -25.56 -7.16
N ASP A 291 9.78 -26.59 -7.86
CA ASP A 291 11.22 -26.78 -8.09
C ASP A 291 11.79 -25.65 -8.97
N ALA A 292 11.03 -25.16 -9.95
CA ALA A 292 11.39 -23.99 -10.75
C ALA A 292 11.61 -22.74 -9.87
N LEU A 293 10.73 -22.48 -8.89
CA LEU A 293 10.87 -21.37 -7.96
C LEU A 293 12.08 -21.52 -7.04
N GLU A 294 12.34 -22.72 -6.55
CA GLU A 294 13.52 -22.98 -5.74
C GLU A 294 14.82 -22.83 -6.54
N ALA A 295 14.83 -23.28 -7.80
CA ALA A 295 15.95 -23.08 -8.71
C ALA A 295 16.17 -21.59 -8.98
N ALA A 296 15.11 -20.83 -9.25
CA ALA A 296 15.18 -19.39 -9.46
C ALA A 296 15.74 -18.65 -8.24
N ALA A 297 15.32 -19.03 -7.02
CA ALA A 297 15.85 -18.47 -5.78
C ALA A 297 17.37 -18.69 -5.63
N ARG A 298 17.89 -19.85 -6.06
CA ARG A 298 19.32 -20.19 -6.00
C ARG A 298 20.18 -19.41 -6.99
N VAL A 299 19.63 -19.05 -8.16
CA VAL A 299 20.38 -18.37 -9.23
C VAL A 299 20.06 -16.89 -9.38
N GLU A 300 19.26 -16.33 -8.46
CA GLU A 300 18.79 -14.95 -8.56
C GLU A 300 19.98 -13.99 -8.74
N PRO A 301 19.97 -13.14 -9.79
CA PRO A 301 21.07 -12.20 -10.08
C PRO A 301 21.41 -11.22 -8.95
N ASP A 302 20.49 -11.04 -8.02
CA ASP A 302 20.43 -9.93 -7.07
C ASP A 302 19.56 -10.33 -5.84
N PRO A 303 20.01 -11.35 -5.08
CA PRO A 303 19.23 -11.92 -4.00
C PRO A 303 19.13 -10.96 -2.82
N GLU A 304 18.02 -11.05 -2.08
CA GLU A 304 17.86 -10.35 -0.81
C GLU A 304 18.44 -11.19 0.33
N GLN A 305 19.34 -10.60 1.14
CA GLN A 305 20.11 -11.34 2.16
C GLN A 305 19.26 -12.00 3.25
N GLU A 306 18.13 -11.41 3.63
CA GLU A 306 17.25 -11.91 4.70
C GLU A 306 16.01 -12.65 4.17
N ASN A 307 15.95 -12.92 2.87
CA ASN A 307 14.85 -13.66 2.26
C ASN A 307 15.39 -14.90 1.55
N PRO A 308 15.25 -16.10 2.15
CA PRO A 308 15.78 -17.34 1.56
C PRO A 308 15.10 -17.73 0.25
N GLN A 309 13.94 -17.15 -0.08
CA GLN A 309 13.27 -17.38 -1.36
C GLN A 309 13.72 -16.39 -2.45
N GLY A 310 14.54 -15.40 -2.10
CA GLY A 310 14.91 -14.33 -3.03
C GLY A 310 13.73 -13.40 -3.38
N ARG A 311 14.03 -12.31 -4.10
CA ARG A 311 13.01 -11.32 -4.49
C ARG A 311 12.13 -11.88 -5.60
N PHE A 312 12.72 -12.54 -6.58
CA PHE A 312 12.02 -13.10 -7.74
C PHE A 312 10.94 -14.10 -7.33
N ALA A 313 11.28 -15.16 -6.60
CA ALA A 313 10.29 -16.19 -6.27
C ALA A 313 9.20 -15.68 -5.32
N SER A 314 9.56 -14.80 -4.36
CA SER A 314 8.55 -14.10 -3.55
C SER A 314 7.61 -13.26 -4.41
N LEU A 315 8.14 -12.55 -5.40
CA LEU A 315 7.34 -11.68 -6.27
C LEU A 315 6.41 -12.48 -7.17
N VAL A 316 6.88 -13.59 -7.76
CA VAL A 316 6.05 -14.53 -8.52
C VAL A 316 4.84 -14.95 -7.69
N LYS A 317 5.05 -15.41 -6.45
CA LYS A 317 3.95 -15.80 -5.54
C LYS A 317 2.97 -14.67 -5.27
N SER A 318 3.43 -13.41 -5.29
CA SER A 318 2.60 -12.22 -5.15
C SER A 318 1.77 -11.91 -6.39
N LEU A 319 2.42 -12.02 -7.55
CA LEU A 319 1.85 -11.68 -8.84
C LEU A 319 0.79 -12.68 -9.28
N VAL A 320 0.87 -13.93 -8.83
CA VAL A 320 -0.22 -14.92 -8.99
C VAL A 320 -1.59 -14.35 -8.63
N PHE A 321 -1.67 -13.58 -7.55
CA PHE A 321 -2.92 -12.99 -7.05
C PHE A 321 -3.11 -11.52 -7.47
N THR A 322 -2.36 -11.03 -8.44
CA THR A 322 -2.33 -9.60 -8.79
C THR A 322 -2.48 -9.36 -10.29
N VAL A 323 -1.88 -10.22 -11.12
CA VAL A 323 -1.95 -10.13 -12.58
C VAL A 323 -3.40 -10.27 -13.05
N ASN A 324 -3.79 -9.40 -13.98
CA ASN A 324 -5.03 -9.51 -14.74
C ASN A 324 -4.80 -10.43 -15.96
N TYR A 325 -4.92 -11.74 -15.77
CA TYR A 325 -4.52 -12.73 -16.79
C TYR A 325 -5.22 -12.54 -18.14
N ARG A 326 -4.45 -12.22 -19.19
CA ARG A 326 -4.98 -12.07 -20.56
C ARG A 326 -5.63 -13.37 -21.01
N THR A 327 -4.99 -14.50 -20.70
CA THR A 327 -5.51 -15.84 -20.99
C THR A 327 -6.95 -16.03 -20.51
N LEU A 328 -7.33 -15.44 -19.36
CA LEU A 328 -8.71 -15.53 -18.86
C LEU A 328 -9.63 -14.46 -19.44
N GLN A 329 -9.10 -13.27 -19.75
CA GLN A 329 -9.89 -12.17 -20.30
C GLN A 329 -10.31 -12.44 -21.76
N GLU A 330 -9.48 -13.15 -22.51
CA GLU A 330 -9.68 -13.52 -23.92
C GLU A 330 -10.62 -14.72 -24.12
N LEU A 331 -11.10 -15.35 -23.04
CA LEU A 331 -12.12 -16.40 -23.13
C LEU A 331 -13.50 -15.80 -23.45
N ASP A 332 -13.97 -16.09 -24.65
CA ASP A 332 -15.29 -15.68 -25.15
C ASP A 332 -16.44 -16.38 -24.41
N GLY A 333 -17.58 -15.69 -24.32
CA GLY A 333 -18.84 -16.26 -23.80
C GLY A 333 -18.90 -16.46 -22.28
N LEU A 334 -17.86 -16.11 -21.52
CA LEU A 334 -17.88 -16.16 -20.06
C LEU A 334 -18.44 -14.88 -19.47
N THR A 335 -19.37 -15.00 -18.52
CA THR A 335 -19.76 -13.89 -17.65
C THR A 335 -18.66 -13.59 -16.64
N ASP A 336 -18.65 -12.38 -16.06
CA ASP A 336 -17.67 -11.99 -15.05
C ASP A 336 -17.67 -12.93 -13.82
N SER A 337 -18.85 -13.40 -13.41
CA SER A 337 -19.00 -14.35 -12.31
C SER A 337 -18.35 -15.70 -12.64
N VAL A 338 -18.58 -16.23 -13.85
CA VAL A 338 -17.97 -17.49 -14.30
C VAL A 338 -16.45 -17.34 -14.41
N ARG A 339 -15.97 -16.21 -14.96
CA ARG A 339 -14.54 -15.90 -15.06
C ARG A 339 -13.89 -15.78 -13.68
N ALA A 340 -14.55 -15.16 -12.71
CA ALA A 340 -14.07 -15.06 -11.33
C ALA A 340 -13.99 -16.43 -10.64
N ASN A 341 -14.98 -17.30 -10.86
CA ASN A 341 -14.96 -18.68 -10.35
C ASN A 341 -13.81 -19.50 -10.97
N LEU A 342 -13.61 -19.39 -12.29
CA LEU A 342 -12.49 -20.03 -13.00
C LEU A 342 -11.13 -19.51 -12.49
N TYR A 343 -10.99 -18.19 -12.29
CA TYR A 343 -9.80 -17.60 -11.68
C TYR A 343 -9.51 -18.23 -10.31
N ARG A 344 -10.53 -18.35 -9.44
CA ARG A 344 -10.37 -18.96 -8.11
C ARG A 344 -9.92 -20.41 -8.20
N GLU A 345 -10.55 -21.19 -9.07
CA GLU A 345 -10.25 -22.61 -9.23
C GLU A 345 -8.83 -22.86 -9.77
N LEU A 346 -8.38 -22.05 -10.72
CA LEU A 346 -7.02 -22.12 -11.24
C LEU A 346 -6.00 -21.63 -10.20
N THR A 347 -6.32 -20.58 -9.44
CA THR A 347 -5.40 -20.04 -8.43
C THR A 347 -5.26 -20.91 -7.17
N SER A 348 -6.27 -21.70 -6.81
CA SER A 348 -6.17 -22.65 -5.69
C SER A 348 -5.20 -23.80 -5.98
N ASN A 349 -5.05 -24.19 -7.25
CA ASN A 349 -4.14 -25.26 -7.69
C ASN A 349 -2.96 -24.74 -8.50
N ILE A 350 -2.67 -23.43 -8.50
CA ILE A 350 -1.73 -22.82 -9.47
C ILE A 350 -0.33 -23.45 -9.49
N PHE A 351 0.14 -23.93 -8.34
CA PHE A 351 1.47 -24.52 -8.16
C PHE A 351 1.52 -26.05 -8.38
N HIS A 352 0.38 -26.68 -8.68
CA HIS A 352 0.27 -28.12 -8.89
C HIS A 352 -0.47 -28.42 -10.21
N PRO A 353 -0.03 -29.40 -11.01
CA PRO A 353 -0.76 -29.75 -12.23
C PRO A 353 -2.19 -30.22 -11.95
N CYS A 354 -3.14 -29.84 -12.81
CA CYS A 354 -4.54 -30.22 -12.69
C CYS A 354 -4.76 -31.68 -13.15
N THR A 355 -4.35 -32.67 -12.36
CA THR A 355 -4.33 -34.09 -12.77
C THR A 355 -5.56 -34.91 -12.37
N ALA A 356 -6.40 -34.43 -11.45
CA ALA A 356 -7.31 -35.31 -10.71
C ALA A 356 -8.82 -35.26 -11.10
N THR A 357 -9.28 -34.29 -11.90
CA THR A 357 -10.72 -34.16 -12.22
C THR A 357 -10.94 -33.68 -13.65
N ALA A 358 -11.77 -34.39 -14.44
CA ALA A 358 -12.23 -33.91 -15.74
C ALA A 358 -13.13 -32.67 -15.53
N PRO A 359 -12.89 -31.52 -16.19
CA PRO A 359 -12.18 -31.29 -17.45
C PRO A 359 -10.70 -30.85 -17.26
N SER A 360 -9.75 -31.79 -17.22
CA SER A 360 -8.36 -31.54 -16.79
C SER A 360 -7.48 -30.84 -17.84
N HIS A 361 -7.68 -31.08 -19.15
CA HIS A 361 -6.77 -30.58 -20.17
C HIS A 361 -6.87 -29.06 -20.42
N ASP A 362 -8.09 -28.52 -20.48
CA ASP A 362 -8.28 -27.09 -20.69
C ASP A 362 -7.85 -26.29 -19.47
N MET A 363 -8.17 -26.76 -18.26
CA MET A 363 -7.72 -26.14 -17.02
C MET A 363 -6.20 -26.13 -16.90
N GLU A 364 -5.56 -27.25 -17.23
CA GLU A 364 -4.11 -27.36 -17.19
C GLU A 364 -3.44 -26.40 -18.20
N ARG A 365 -3.99 -26.29 -19.42
CA ARG A 365 -3.51 -25.31 -20.41
C ARG A 365 -3.64 -23.87 -19.90
N LEU A 366 -4.78 -23.52 -19.29
CA LEU A 366 -5.00 -22.19 -18.71
C LEU A 366 -4.02 -21.93 -17.55
N ARG A 367 -3.84 -22.89 -16.65
CA ARG A 367 -2.90 -22.82 -15.53
C ARG A 367 -1.47 -22.56 -16.00
N ARG A 368 -0.99 -23.32 -16.99
CA ARG A 368 0.36 -23.13 -17.59
C ARG A 368 0.52 -21.74 -18.19
N SER A 369 -0.49 -21.25 -18.89
CA SER A 369 -0.49 -19.91 -19.50
C SER A 369 -0.48 -18.80 -18.44
N MET A 370 -1.27 -18.95 -17.36
CA MET A 370 -1.24 -18.05 -16.21
C MET A 370 0.15 -18.01 -15.56
N LEU A 371 0.79 -19.17 -15.34
CA LEU A 371 2.14 -19.22 -14.79
C LEU A 371 3.17 -18.54 -15.69
N HIS A 372 3.04 -18.68 -17.01
CA HIS A 372 3.91 -17.99 -17.97
C HIS A 372 3.75 -16.47 -17.86
N GLU A 373 2.51 -15.96 -17.85
CA GLU A 373 2.24 -14.51 -17.67
C GLU A 373 2.82 -13.98 -16.36
N VAL A 374 2.70 -14.72 -15.25
CA VAL A 374 3.25 -14.31 -13.95
C VAL A 374 4.77 -14.32 -13.94
N TRP A 375 5.39 -15.30 -14.60
CA TRP A 375 6.86 -15.40 -14.69
C TRP A 375 7.44 -14.22 -15.48
N GLU A 376 6.85 -13.93 -16.63
CA GLU A 376 7.20 -12.77 -17.45
C GLU A 376 6.98 -11.45 -16.69
N ALA A 377 5.82 -11.31 -16.05
CA ALA A 377 5.49 -10.16 -15.22
C ALA A 377 6.53 -9.94 -14.10
N ALA A 378 7.00 -11.00 -13.46
CA ALA A 378 8.00 -10.91 -12.40
C ALA A 378 9.36 -10.41 -12.92
N ILE A 379 9.78 -10.86 -14.11
CA ILE A 379 11.00 -10.38 -14.78
C ILE A 379 10.89 -8.87 -15.06
N TYR A 380 9.80 -8.45 -15.70
CA TYR A 380 9.55 -7.04 -16.01
C TYR A 380 9.52 -6.17 -14.74
N TYR A 381 8.74 -6.60 -13.74
CA TYR A 381 8.51 -5.83 -12.52
C TYR A 381 9.81 -5.66 -11.72
N ILE A 382 10.67 -6.68 -11.66
CA ILE A 382 11.99 -6.54 -11.04
C ILE A 382 12.90 -5.63 -11.85
N ALA A 383 12.89 -5.71 -13.18
CA ALA A 383 13.67 -4.80 -14.01
C ALA A 383 13.27 -3.33 -13.77
N GLU A 384 11.97 -3.03 -13.67
CA GLU A 384 11.46 -1.70 -13.31
C GLU A 384 11.96 -1.23 -11.94
N ILE A 385 11.87 -2.09 -10.93
CA ILE A 385 12.37 -1.83 -9.58
C ILE A 385 13.87 -1.55 -9.57
N LYS A 386 14.65 -2.36 -10.31
CA LYS A 386 16.10 -2.22 -10.39
C LYS A 386 16.53 -0.95 -11.12
N SER A 387 15.79 -0.56 -12.16
CA SER A 387 16.11 0.65 -12.93
C SER A 387 16.06 1.93 -12.09
N ASP A 388 15.23 1.97 -11.04
CA ASP A 388 15.23 3.08 -10.06
C ASP A 388 16.35 2.91 -9.03
N ARG A 389 16.50 1.70 -8.50
CA ARG A 389 17.43 1.44 -7.41
C ARG A 389 18.88 1.65 -7.82
N ASP A 390 19.21 1.19 -9.02
CA ASP A 390 20.59 1.21 -9.51
C ASP A 390 20.94 2.58 -10.16
N GLN A 391 20.06 3.59 -10.05
CA GLN A 391 20.40 5.00 -10.33
C GLN A 391 21.32 5.59 -9.26
N HIS A 392 21.97 6.72 -9.59
CA HIS A 392 22.80 7.48 -8.65
C HIS A 392 21.98 8.14 -7.52
N HIS A 393 20.75 8.54 -7.81
CA HIS A 393 19.84 9.21 -6.88
C HIS A 393 18.49 8.49 -6.85
N ASP A 394 17.75 8.58 -5.73
CA ASP A 394 16.36 8.11 -5.68
C ASP A 394 15.56 8.99 -6.67
N PRO A 395 14.96 8.41 -7.73
CA PRO A 395 14.31 9.22 -8.78
C PRO A 395 13.22 10.15 -8.23
N ILE A 396 12.49 9.72 -7.20
CA ILE A 396 11.45 10.53 -6.59
C ILE A 396 12.07 11.72 -5.83
N LEU A 397 13.16 11.51 -5.09
CA LEU A 397 13.82 12.61 -4.36
C LEU A 397 14.66 13.52 -5.27
N ALA A 398 15.10 13.01 -6.43
CA ALA A 398 15.70 13.84 -7.46
C ALA A 398 14.66 14.82 -8.04
N CYS A 399 13.41 14.37 -8.25
CA CYS A 399 12.32 15.21 -8.71
C CYS A 399 11.75 16.12 -7.61
N LEU A 400 11.74 15.64 -6.36
CA LEU A 400 11.15 16.31 -5.19
C LEU A 400 12.21 16.48 -4.09
N PRO A 401 13.22 17.34 -4.32
CA PRO A 401 14.28 17.56 -3.34
C PRO A 401 13.71 18.09 -2.03
N GLY A 402 14.34 17.73 -0.91
CA GLY A 402 13.92 18.22 0.41
C GLY A 402 12.68 17.52 1.00
N HIS A 403 11.96 16.69 0.25
CA HIS A 403 10.82 15.93 0.79
C HIS A 403 11.27 14.81 1.76
N LEU A 404 10.47 14.57 2.80
CA LEU A 404 10.60 13.39 3.67
C LEU A 404 10.07 12.15 2.94
N ARG A 405 10.93 11.15 2.74
CA ARG A 405 10.64 9.95 1.97
C ARG A 405 9.85 8.92 2.79
N TRP A 406 8.58 8.73 2.48
CA TRP A 406 7.71 7.70 3.04
C TRP A 406 7.53 6.50 2.11
N THR A 407 7.20 5.33 2.66
CA THR A 407 7.07 4.11 1.86
C THR A 407 6.08 3.13 2.49
N ILE A 408 5.44 2.29 1.69
CA ILE A 408 4.61 1.19 2.19
C ILE A 408 5.41 -0.01 2.67
N HIS A 409 6.71 -0.03 2.37
CA HIS A 409 7.63 -1.12 2.70
C HIS A 409 8.54 -0.74 3.86
N ARG A 410 9.19 -1.72 4.50
CA ARG A 410 10.22 -1.44 5.51
C ARG A 410 11.56 -1.26 4.80
N LYS A 411 12.07 -0.03 4.75
CA LYS A 411 13.35 0.33 4.10
C LYS A 411 14.14 1.27 5.00
N HIS A 412 15.44 1.04 5.10
CA HIS A 412 16.31 1.93 5.87
C HIS A 412 16.35 3.32 5.20
N GLY A 413 16.34 4.39 5.99
CA GLY A 413 16.30 5.78 5.52
C GLY A 413 14.97 6.25 4.96
N GLN A 414 13.92 5.42 4.97
CA GLN A 414 12.57 5.81 4.58
C GLN A 414 11.58 5.52 5.70
N ILE A 415 10.57 6.38 5.83
CA ILE A 415 9.55 6.26 6.86
C ILE A 415 8.47 5.30 6.35
N ALA A 416 8.47 4.08 6.87
CA ALA A 416 7.46 3.10 6.52
C ALA A 416 6.11 3.50 7.10
N ILE A 417 5.13 3.90 6.27
CA ILE A 417 3.76 4.04 6.73
C ILE A 417 3.29 2.68 7.24
N ALA A 418 2.53 2.65 8.33
CA ALA A 418 2.03 1.38 8.79
C ALA A 418 0.62 1.09 8.30
N THR A 419 0.53 -0.11 7.76
CA THR A 419 -0.67 -0.86 7.45
C THR A 419 -0.83 -1.91 8.55
N PRO A 420 -1.69 -1.70 9.57
CA PRO A 420 -1.84 -2.64 10.67
C PRO A 420 -2.36 -3.98 10.14
N PRO A 421 -1.76 -5.12 10.53
CA PRO A 421 -2.26 -6.41 10.12
C PRO A 421 -3.58 -6.72 10.83
N ILE A 422 -4.57 -7.22 10.10
CA ILE A 422 -5.81 -7.76 10.65
C ILE A 422 -5.72 -9.28 10.56
N GLN A 423 -5.79 -9.97 11.71
CA GLN A 423 -5.60 -11.42 11.79
C GLN A 423 -4.28 -11.89 11.11
N GLY A 424 -3.21 -11.10 11.25
CA GLY A 424 -1.93 -11.37 10.61
C GLY A 424 -1.85 -11.02 9.12
N MET A 425 -2.90 -10.46 8.52
CA MET A 425 -2.93 -10.01 7.12
C MET A 425 -2.75 -8.50 7.04
N ALA A 426 -1.62 -8.04 6.49
CA ALA A 426 -1.43 -6.63 6.14
C ALA A 426 -1.79 -6.42 4.67
N VAL A 427 -3.00 -5.90 4.43
CA VAL A 427 -3.53 -5.67 3.07
C VAL A 427 -3.45 -4.19 2.76
N GLN A 428 -2.78 -3.83 1.66
CA GLN A 428 -2.74 -2.44 1.19
C GLN A 428 -4.11 -2.03 0.62
N ALA A 429 -4.39 -0.73 0.64
CA ALA A 429 -5.71 -0.20 0.27
C ALA A 429 -6.20 -0.66 -1.11
N TRP A 430 -5.29 -0.70 -2.09
CA TRP A 430 -5.58 -1.13 -3.47
C TRP A 430 -5.55 -2.65 -3.69
N ALA A 431 -5.19 -3.42 -2.66
CA ALA A 431 -5.08 -4.87 -2.69
C ALA A 431 -6.20 -5.58 -1.90
N GLY A 432 -7.22 -4.84 -1.50
CA GLY A 432 -8.37 -5.30 -0.73
C GLY A 432 -9.54 -4.33 -0.85
N SER A 433 -10.55 -4.52 -0.02
CA SER A 433 -11.66 -3.58 0.16
C SER A 433 -11.80 -3.18 1.63
N ALA A 434 -12.36 -2.00 1.85
CA ALA A 434 -12.61 -1.48 3.18
C ALA A 434 -13.68 -2.29 3.92
N ALA A 435 -13.50 -2.49 5.22
CA ALA A 435 -14.52 -3.04 6.09
C ALA A 435 -14.56 -2.33 7.45
N PHE A 436 -15.75 -1.90 7.86
CA PHE A 436 -16.02 -1.51 9.24
C PHE A 436 -16.20 -2.77 10.07
N ARG A 437 -15.37 -2.93 11.10
CA ARG A 437 -15.36 -4.11 11.97
C ARG A 437 -15.40 -3.72 13.44
N PRO A 438 -15.97 -4.56 14.32
CA PRO A 438 -15.78 -4.40 15.75
C PRO A 438 -14.30 -4.46 16.09
N ALA A 439 -13.93 -3.65 17.07
CA ALA A 439 -12.63 -3.63 17.70
C ALA A 439 -12.83 -3.73 19.23
N GLY A 440 -11.73 -3.97 19.95
CA GLY A 440 -11.78 -4.05 21.41
C GLY A 440 -12.44 -2.81 22.06
N ARG A 441 -13.12 -3.03 23.19
CA ARG A 441 -13.80 -2.00 24.01
C ARG A 441 -14.96 -1.29 23.28
N GLY A 442 -15.73 -2.02 22.48
CA GLY A 442 -16.93 -1.50 21.81
C GLY A 442 -16.64 -0.45 20.75
N LYS A 443 -15.42 -0.41 20.22
CA LYS A 443 -15.05 0.52 19.13
C LYS A 443 -15.30 -0.12 17.78
N ILE A 444 -15.52 0.72 16.77
CA ILE A 444 -15.60 0.32 15.37
C ILE A 444 -14.39 0.90 14.65
N ARG A 445 -13.75 0.10 13.80
CA ARG A 445 -12.57 0.51 13.04
C ARG A 445 -12.71 0.13 11.58
N LEU A 446 -12.10 0.94 10.73
CA LEU A 446 -12.01 0.68 9.29
C LEU A 446 -10.68 -0.01 9.01
N CYS A 447 -10.72 -1.10 8.24
CA CYS A 447 -9.55 -1.84 7.82
C CYS A 447 -9.68 -2.30 6.37
N SER A 448 -8.60 -2.81 5.79
CA SER A 448 -8.60 -3.40 4.46
C SER A 448 -8.42 -4.91 4.55
N LEU A 449 -9.29 -5.65 3.87
CA LEU A 449 -9.25 -7.11 3.79
C LEU A 449 -9.57 -7.54 2.35
N PRO A 450 -9.14 -8.73 1.92
CA PRO A 450 -9.51 -9.26 0.62
C PRO A 450 -11.01 -9.52 0.58
N VAL A 451 -11.66 -9.20 -0.54
CA VAL A 451 -13.10 -9.44 -0.71
C VAL A 451 -13.50 -10.88 -0.45
N VAL A 452 -12.71 -11.87 -0.89
CA VAL A 452 -13.02 -13.29 -0.64
C VAL A 452 -13.16 -13.61 0.85
N TYR A 453 -12.36 -12.96 1.70
CA TYR A 453 -12.46 -13.11 3.15
C TYR A 453 -13.70 -12.41 3.70
N LEU A 454 -13.97 -11.18 3.23
CA LEU A 454 -15.13 -10.40 3.69
C LEU A 454 -16.45 -11.13 3.39
N GLU A 455 -16.62 -11.59 2.15
CA GLU A 455 -17.83 -12.28 1.71
C GLU A 455 -18.00 -13.64 2.38
N ALA A 456 -16.91 -14.41 2.54
CA ALA A 456 -16.95 -15.68 3.29
C ALA A 456 -17.37 -15.50 4.75
N THR A 457 -17.03 -14.36 5.38
CA THR A 457 -17.45 -14.05 6.75
C THR A 457 -18.86 -13.45 6.84
N GLY A 458 -19.58 -13.32 5.72
CA GLY A 458 -20.93 -12.79 5.72
C GLY A 458 -20.99 -11.26 5.84
N ALA A 459 -19.91 -10.55 5.49
CA ALA A 459 -19.89 -9.08 5.58
C ALA A 459 -20.83 -8.44 4.56
N ILE A 460 -21.56 -7.41 4.99
CA ILE A 460 -22.61 -6.74 4.22
C ILE A 460 -21.95 -5.71 3.28
N PRO A 461 -22.03 -5.87 1.94
CA PRO A 461 -21.52 -4.88 1.00
C PRO A 461 -22.39 -3.62 0.99
N ILE A 462 -21.76 -2.46 0.97
CA ILE A 462 -22.42 -1.15 0.82
C ILE A 462 -22.09 -0.60 -0.55
N VAL A 463 -23.12 -0.39 -1.37
CA VAL A 463 -22.98 0.08 -2.76
C VAL A 463 -23.60 1.47 -2.93
N SER A 464 -23.13 2.22 -3.93
CA SER A 464 -23.76 3.51 -4.29
C SER A 464 -25.18 3.27 -4.84
N ALA A 465 -26.14 4.06 -4.36
CA ALA A 465 -27.51 4.04 -4.87
C ALA A 465 -27.63 4.52 -6.33
N GLU A 466 -26.59 5.19 -6.86
CA GLU A 466 -26.57 5.75 -8.23
C GLU A 466 -26.03 4.76 -9.27
N HIS A 467 -25.44 3.64 -8.85
CA HIS A 467 -24.84 2.63 -9.72
C HIS A 467 -25.53 1.27 -9.55
N THR A 468 -26.82 1.22 -9.87
CA THR A 468 -27.71 0.09 -9.54
C THR A 468 -27.78 -1.02 -10.57
N THR A 469 -27.24 -0.85 -11.77
CA THR A 469 -27.22 -1.88 -12.80
C THR A 469 -26.08 -2.87 -12.53
N ASP A 470 -26.44 -4.13 -12.25
CA ASP A 470 -25.56 -5.32 -12.18
C ASP A 470 -24.52 -5.40 -11.04
N GLY A 471 -24.97 -5.14 -9.81
CA GLY A 471 -24.22 -5.52 -8.60
C GLY A 471 -22.92 -4.74 -8.40
N GLY A 472 -23.00 -3.42 -8.55
CA GLY A 472 -21.88 -2.48 -8.51
C GLY A 472 -20.84 -2.71 -7.41
N GLN A 473 -19.63 -2.21 -7.69
CA GLN A 473 -18.51 -2.22 -6.76
C GLN A 473 -18.92 -1.68 -5.38
N ALA A 474 -18.66 -2.47 -4.33
CA ALA A 474 -18.84 -2.03 -2.96
C ALA A 474 -17.92 -0.83 -2.67
N LEU A 475 -18.48 0.23 -2.07
CA LEU A 475 -17.71 1.32 -1.49
C LEU A 475 -16.99 0.85 -0.22
N PHE A 476 -17.58 -0.09 0.52
CA PHE A 476 -17.02 -0.78 1.66
C PHE A 476 -17.93 -1.93 2.09
N TYR A 477 -17.47 -2.70 3.07
CA TYR A 477 -18.21 -3.76 3.74
C TYR A 477 -18.46 -3.42 5.21
N VAL A 478 -19.48 -4.05 5.80
CA VAL A 478 -19.77 -3.98 7.24
C VAL A 478 -19.74 -5.39 7.80
N ASP A 479 -18.95 -5.60 8.84
CA ASP A 479 -18.89 -6.90 9.53
C ASP A 479 -20.24 -7.23 10.17
N LYS A 480 -20.73 -8.44 9.93
CA LYS A 480 -22.01 -8.92 10.46
C LYS A 480 -22.06 -8.89 11.98
N ALA A 481 -20.92 -8.97 12.66
CA ALA A 481 -20.83 -8.87 14.13
C ALA A 481 -21.21 -7.48 14.68
N LEU A 482 -21.35 -6.47 13.83
CA LEU A 482 -21.88 -5.16 14.24
C LEU A 482 -23.41 -5.15 14.36
N GLY A 483 -24.12 -6.17 13.86
CA GLY A 483 -25.58 -6.26 13.97
C GLY A 483 -26.34 -5.18 13.19
N ILE A 484 -25.70 -4.58 12.17
CA ILE A 484 -26.28 -3.51 11.35
C ILE A 484 -27.34 -4.10 10.41
N THR A 485 -28.53 -3.50 10.39
CA THR A 485 -29.62 -3.91 9.51
C THR A 485 -29.89 -2.92 8.37
N ASP A 486 -29.59 -1.64 8.57
CA ASP A 486 -29.71 -0.60 7.56
C ASP A 486 -28.61 0.48 7.66
N MET A 487 -28.70 1.52 6.83
CA MET A 487 -27.71 2.60 6.80
C MET A 487 -27.81 3.55 8.00
N ASP A 488 -28.99 3.78 8.58
CA ASP A 488 -29.14 4.68 9.72
C ASP A 488 -28.56 4.03 10.99
N ASP A 489 -28.78 2.72 11.18
CA ASP A 489 -28.11 1.91 12.20
C ASP A 489 -26.58 2.05 12.13
N LEU A 490 -26.02 1.91 10.92
CA LEU A 490 -24.59 2.02 10.70
C LEU A 490 -24.09 3.41 11.08
N LEU A 491 -24.75 4.46 10.60
CA LEU A 491 -24.32 5.84 10.83
C LEU A 491 -24.37 6.17 12.32
N GLN A 492 -25.40 5.74 13.04
CA GLN A 492 -25.52 5.91 14.48
C GLN A 492 -24.41 5.17 15.24
N ALA A 493 -24.12 3.93 14.85
CA ALA A 493 -23.04 3.14 15.44
C ALA A 493 -21.66 3.79 15.19
N LEU A 494 -21.41 4.28 13.97
CA LEU A 494 -20.16 4.95 13.63
C LEU A 494 -20.01 6.29 14.34
N ALA A 495 -21.07 7.11 14.42
CA ALA A 495 -21.02 8.41 15.10
C ALA A 495 -20.61 8.29 16.58
N THR A 496 -20.93 7.17 17.23
CA THR A 496 -20.64 6.95 18.65
C THR A 496 -19.37 6.14 18.90
N SER A 497 -19.06 5.19 18.03
CA SER A 497 -18.07 4.15 18.32
C SER A 497 -16.90 4.11 17.33
N TYR A 498 -16.95 4.84 16.22
CA TYR A 498 -15.87 4.84 15.25
C TYR A 498 -14.57 5.43 15.83
N SER A 499 -13.45 4.79 15.54
CA SER A 499 -12.13 5.22 16.00
C SER A 499 -11.08 5.02 14.92
N ARG A 500 -10.17 5.99 14.82
CA ARG A 500 -8.99 5.97 13.95
C ARG A 500 -7.77 5.32 14.60
N LEU A 501 -7.82 5.00 15.91
CA LEU A 501 -6.75 4.26 16.58
C LEU A 501 -6.61 2.87 15.99
N ARG A 502 -5.39 2.35 15.90
CA ARG A 502 -5.14 1.03 15.32
C ARG A 502 -5.68 -0.14 16.13
N PHE A 503 -5.90 -1.26 15.44
CA PHE A 503 -6.11 -2.57 16.05
C PHE A 503 -4.97 -2.88 17.03
N SER A 504 -5.35 -3.06 18.29
CA SER A 504 -4.46 -3.33 19.42
C SER A 504 -4.18 -4.81 19.56
#